data_AF-A0A956GRJ1-F1
#
_entry.id   AF-A0A956GRJ1-F1
#
_cell.length_a   1.000
_cell.length_b   1.000
_cell.length_c   1.000
_cell.angle_alpha   90.00
_cell.angle_beta   90.00
_cell.angle_gamma   90.00
#
_symmetry.space_group_name_H-M   'P 1'
#
loop_
_entity.id
_entity.type
_entity.pdbx_description
1 polymer ?
#
loop_
_entity_poly.entity_id
_entity_poly.type
_entity_poly.pdbx_seq_one_letter_code
_entity_poly.pdbx_strand_id
1 'polypeptide(L)'
;PVSLEPVRAIADNFGVSLLAAALRFVELTSERCALVFSRAGHIVWAARSPTFQPFIERGRRLDPSSLACDWFSGGRVYESPQLVPFDAWVSDDGAEDAELQEQVFVVSGTDGVASLLWIPEAAACLLESRGADAADRHRASASYAQAHRAVARVHLRER
;
A
#
# COMPACT_ATOMS: atom_id res chain seq x y z
N PRO A 1 -13.92 -9.23 -9.48
CA PRO A 1 -13.69 -7.82 -9.11
C PRO A 1 -13.18 -7.78 -7.67
N VAL A 2 -12.24 -6.89 -7.36
CA VAL A 2 -11.83 -6.66 -5.98
C VAL A 2 -13.02 -6.05 -5.23
N SER A 3 -13.40 -6.62 -4.09
CA SER A 3 -14.46 -6.08 -3.23
C SER A 3 -14.41 -6.71 -1.84
N LEU A 4 -15.20 -6.17 -0.91
CA LEU A 4 -15.45 -6.73 0.42
C LEU A 4 -16.30 -8.02 0.38
N GLU A 5 -16.79 -8.46 -0.78
CA GLU A 5 -17.73 -9.59 -0.84
C GLU A 5 -17.15 -10.91 -0.34
N PRO A 6 -15.90 -11.32 -0.69
CA PRO A 6 -15.29 -12.51 -0.11
C PRO A 6 -15.14 -12.40 1.41
N VAL A 7 -14.87 -11.20 1.92
CA VAL A 7 -14.74 -10.94 3.36
C VAL A 7 -16.10 -11.07 4.06
N ARG A 8 -17.19 -10.56 3.46
CA ARG A 8 -18.55 -10.73 3.97
C ARG A 8 -18.95 -12.19 4.01
N ALA A 9 -18.69 -12.94 2.93
CA ALA A 9 -18.95 -14.37 2.90
C ALA A 9 -18.21 -15.14 4.01
N ILE A 10 -16.96 -14.76 4.34
CA ILE A 10 -16.23 -15.33 5.47
C ILE A 10 -16.90 -14.95 6.80
N ALA A 11 -17.27 -13.68 6.98
CA ALA A 11 -17.93 -13.22 8.21
C ALA A 11 -19.23 -14.01 8.47
N ASP A 12 -20.06 -14.15 7.44
CA ASP A 12 -21.36 -14.82 7.52
C ASP A 12 -21.21 -16.33 7.75
N ASN A 13 -20.32 -16.99 7.01
CA ASN A 13 -20.14 -18.44 7.11
C ASN A 13 -19.55 -18.89 8.46
N PHE A 14 -18.74 -18.04 9.10
CA PHE A 14 -18.06 -18.37 10.35
C PHE A 14 -18.64 -17.66 11.58
N GLY A 15 -19.65 -16.80 11.40
CA GLY A 15 -20.29 -16.06 12.50
C GLY A 15 -19.34 -15.11 13.23
N VAL A 16 -18.42 -14.47 12.50
CA VAL A 16 -17.42 -13.54 13.05
C VAL A 16 -17.65 -12.11 12.59
N SER A 17 -17.03 -11.13 13.27
CA SER A 17 -17.11 -9.73 12.82
C SER A 17 -16.47 -9.54 11.43
N LEU A 18 -16.96 -8.55 10.67
CA LEU A 18 -16.39 -8.20 9.36
C LEU A 18 -14.90 -7.83 9.45
N LEU A 19 -14.49 -7.16 10.54
CA LEU A 19 -13.08 -6.84 10.78
C LEU A 19 -12.22 -8.11 10.98
N ALA A 20 -12.70 -9.07 11.77
CA ALA A 20 -11.99 -10.33 12.00
C ALA A 20 -11.89 -11.16 10.72
N ALA A 21 -12.97 -11.21 9.93
CA ALA A 21 -12.97 -11.85 8.62
C ALA A 21 -11.97 -11.17 7.66
N ALA A 22 -11.94 -9.83 7.63
CA ALA A 22 -11.03 -9.06 6.78
C ALA A 22 -9.57 -9.32 7.16
N LEU A 23 -9.27 -9.32 8.46
CA LEU A 23 -7.93 -9.59 8.96
C LEU A 23 -7.48 -10.98 8.53
N ARG A 24 -8.32 -12.00 8.74
CA ARG A 24 -8.02 -13.38 8.36
C ARG A 24 -7.87 -13.55 6.85
N PHE A 25 -8.69 -12.85 6.07
CA PHE A 25 -8.61 -12.85 4.61
C PHE A 25 -7.26 -12.30 4.14
N VAL A 26 -6.86 -11.12 4.63
CA VAL A 26 -5.59 -10.48 4.25
C VAL A 26 -4.38 -11.34 4.64
N GLU A 27 -4.41 -11.99 5.81
CA GLU A 27 -3.31 -12.86 6.25
C GLU A 27 -3.08 -14.10 5.36
N LEU A 28 -4.11 -14.59 4.68
CA LEU A 28 -4.07 -15.87 3.96
C LEU A 28 -4.07 -15.74 2.45
N THR A 29 -4.52 -14.62 1.91
CA THR A 29 -4.69 -14.44 0.47
C THR A 29 -3.36 -14.24 -0.25
N SER A 30 -3.27 -14.70 -1.49
CA SER A 30 -2.17 -14.38 -2.41
C SER A 30 -2.35 -13.03 -3.11
N GLU A 31 -3.51 -12.41 -2.95
CA GLU A 31 -3.81 -11.10 -3.52
C GLU A 31 -2.96 -9.99 -2.91
N ARG A 32 -2.58 -8.99 -3.71
CA ARG A 32 -1.77 -7.84 -3.28
C ARG A 32 -2.64 -6.83 -2.51
N CYS A 33 -2.99 -7.15 -1.26
CA CYS A 33 -3.90 -6.35 -0.45
C CYS A 33 -3.44 -6.11 0.99
N ALA A 34 -4.02 -5.09 1.61
CA ALA A 34 -3.78 -4.74 3.00
C ALA A 34 -5.07 -4.28 3.68
N LEU A 35 -5.20 -4.54 4.98
CA LEU A 35 -6.26 -4.03 5.82
C LEU A 35 -5.69 -2.98 6.76
N VAL A 36 -6.24 -1.78 6.74
CA VAL A 36 -5.78 -0.67 7.58
C VAL A 36 -6.91 -0.23 8.49
N PHE A 37 -6.66 -0.21 9.80
CA PHE A 37 -7.60 0.35 10.77
C PHE A 37 -7.18 1.75 11.15
N SER A 38 -8.15 2.66 11.06
CA SER A 38 -7.95 4.08 11.33
C SER A 38 -8.95 4.59 12.34
N ARG A 39 -8.50 5.52 13.18
CA ARG A 39 -9.30 6.12 14.25
C ARG A 39 -8.84 7.56 14.46
N ALA A 40 -9.80 8.45 14.68
CA ALA A 40 -9.54 9.89 14.85
C ALA A 40 -8.63 10.48 13.75
N GLY A 41 -8.82 10.06 12.50
CA GLY A 41 -8.05 10.55 11.35
C GLY A 41 -6.61 10.05 11.23
N HIS A 42 -6.22 9.02 12.01
CA HIS A 42 -4.87 8.46 11.99
C HIS A 42 -4.88 6.95 11.82
N ILE A 43 -3.82 6.41 11.19
CA ILE A 43 -3.60 4.98 11.05
C ILE A 43 -3.22 4.39 12.40
N VAL A 44 -4.02 3.46 12.92
CA VAL A 44 -3.77 2.80 14.21
C VAL A 44 -2.92 1.54 14.02
N TRP A 45 -3.22 0.75 13.00
CA TRP A 45 -2.45 -0.43 12.59
C TRP A 45 -2.78 -0.81 11.15
N ALA A 46 -1.90 -1.59 10.53
CA ALA A 46 -2.12 -2.20 9.24
C ALA A 46 -1.70 -3.68 9.28
N ALA A 47 -2.50 -4.54 8.64
CA ALA A 47 -2.16 -5.91 8.31
C ALA A 47 -2.00 -6.02 6.79
N ARG A 48 -1.01 -6.78 6.32
CA ARG A 48 -0.67 -6.88 4.91
C ARG A 48 -0.67 -8.33 4.49
N SER A 49 -1.11 -8.61 3.27
CA SER A 49 -0.96 -9.94 2.69
C SER A 49 0.52 -10.24 2.42
N PRO A 50 0.89 -11.52 2.27
CA PRO A 50 2.27 -11.90 1.95
C PRO A 50 2.81 -11.27 0.64
N THR A 51 1.92 -10.88 -0.29
CA THR A 51 2.28 -10.30 -1.59
C THR A 51 2.16 -8.77 -1.62
N PHE A 52 1.61 -8.13 -0.59
CA PHE A 52 1.61 -6.67 -0.46
C PHE A 52 2.95 -6.20 0.13
N GLN A 53 3.89 -5.87 -0.76
CA GLN A 53 5.23 -5.39 -0.40
C GLN A 53 5.25 -3.99 0.26
N PRO A 54 4.43 -3.01 -0.18
CA PRO A 54 4.55 -1.64 0.34
C PRO A 54 4.33 -1.53 1.85
N PHE A 55 5.00 -0.57 2.47
CA PHE A 55 4.87 -0.31 3.91
C PHE A 55 3.82 0.77 4.18
N ILE A 56 2.94 0.51 5.15
CA ILE A 56 1.92 1.46 5.60
C ILE A 56 2.32 1.95 6.99
N GLU A 57 2.61 3.24 7.10
CA GLU A 57 3.16 3.83 8.31
C GLU A 57 2.09 3.98 9.40
N ARG A 58 2.32 3.32 10.54
CA ARG A 58 1.47 3.46 11.74
C ARG A 58 1.62 4.87 12.33
N GLY A 59 0.50 5.47 12.72
CA GLY A 59 0.46 6.82 13.30
C GLY A 59 0.40 7.93 12.25
N ARG A 60 0.61 7.62 10.96
CA ARG A 60 0.46 8.57 9.87
C ARG A 60 -0.98 9.11 9.86
N ARG A 61 -1.10 10.42 9.65
CA ARG A 61 -2.39 11.09 9.41
C ARG A 61 -2.95 10.62 8.07
N LEU A 62 -4.25 10.33 8.03
CA LEU A 62 -4.91 9.97 6.78
C LEU A 62 -4.79 11.09 5.75
N ASP A 63 -4.44 10.69 4.52
CA ASP A 63 -4.37 11.62 3.41
C ASP A 63 -5.78 12.09 3.01
N PRO A 64 -5.97 13.39 2.69
CA PRO A 64 -7.26 13.91 2.22
C PRO A 64 -7.84 13.20 0.98
N SER A 65 -7.02 12.52 0.19
CA SER A 65 -7.46 11.75 -0.99
C SER A 65 -7.95 10.33 -0.66
N SER A 66 -7.79 9.86 0.58
CA SER A 66 -8.28 8.54 1.01
C SER A 66 -9.77 8.56 1.35
N LEU A 67 -10.47 7.45 1.07
CA LEU A 67 -11.89 7.32 1.45
C LEU A 67 -12.08 7.23 2.97
N ALA A 68 -11.07 6.72 3.70
CA ALA A 68 -11.08 6.78 5.16
C ALA A 68 -11.13 8.22 5.68
N CYS A 69 -10.45 9.16 5.03
CA CYS A 69 -10.48 10.58 5.41
C CYS A 69 -11.85 11.21 5.13
N ASP A 70 -12.50 10.83 4.03
CA ASP A 70 -13.88 11.21 3.70
C ASP A 70 -14.86 10.85 4.84
N TRP A 71 -14.69 9.69 5.47
CA TRP A 71 -15.49 9.31 6.65
C TRP A 71 -15.26 10.25 7.82
N PHE A 72 -14.01 10.55 8.19
CA PHE A 72 -13.72 11.42 9.33
C PHE A 72 -14.07 12.89 9.07
N SER A 73 -14.11 13.32 7.81
CA SER A 73 -14.39 14.70 7.43
C SER A 73 -15.88 14.97 7.20
N GLY A 74 -16.67 13.95 6.81
CA GLY A 74 -18.08 14.15 6.45
C GLY A 74 -18.98 12.91 6.54
N GLY A 75 -18.52 11.81 7.14
CA GLY A 75 -19.32 10.60 7.32
C GLY A 75 -19.64 9.85 6.04
N ARG A 76 -18.88 10.07 4.96
CA ARG A 76 -19.13 9.44 3.66
C ARG A 76 -18.52 8.05 3.60
N VAL A 77 -19.30 7.07 3.14
CA VAL A 77 -18.86 5.71 2.81
C VAL A 77 -19.41 5.35 1.44
N TYR A 78 -18.61 4.64 0.65
CA TYR A 78 -18.98 4.21 -0.70
C TYR A 78 -19.27 2.71 -0.68
N GLU A 79 -20.34 2.29 -1.37
CA GLU A 79 -20.72 0.87 -1.42
C GLU A 79 -19.71 0.02 -2.20
N SER A 80 -19.07 0.63 -3.20
CA SER A 80 -18.09 -0.01 -4.08
C SER A 80 -16.68 0.53 -3.83
N PRO A 81 -15.62 -0.27 -4.06
CA PRO A 81 -14.25 0.22 -4.03
C PRO A 81 -14.04 1.39 -5.00
N GLN A 82 -13.23 2.37 -4.62
CA GLN A 82 -12.82 3.48 -5.48
C GLN A 82 -11.31 3.44 -5.71
N LEU A 83 -10.86 3.99 -6.84
CA LEU A 83 -9.45 4.27 -7.06
C LEU A 83 -9.04 5.49 -6.25
N VAL A 84 -7.91 5.38 -5.57
CA VAL A 84 -7.27 6.46 -4.81
C VAL A 84 -5.78 6.52 -5.16
N PRO A 85 -5.13 7.68 -5.03
CA PRO A 85 -3.69 7.79 -5.21
C PRO A 85 -2.91 6.80 -4.33
N PHE A 86 -1.84 6.22 -4.87
CA PHE A 86 -1.03 5.25 -4.13
C PHE A 86 -0.33 5.86 -2.91
N ASP A 87 0.12 7.10 -3.07
CA ASP A 87 0.77 7.89 -2.03
C ASP A 87 -0.18 8.27 -0.87
N ALA A 88 -1.50 8.16 -1.05
CA ALA A 88 -2.49 8.33 0.02
C ALA A 88 -2.27 7.37 1.20
N TRP A 89 -1.68 6.19 0.94
CA TRP A 89 -1.49 5.12 1.92
C TRP A 89 -0.02 4.75 2.13
N VAL A 90 0.79 4.82 1.07
CA VAL A 90 2.19 4.38 1.09
C VAL A 90 3.10 5.59 0.89
N SER A 91 4.16 5.69 1.68
CA SER A 91 5.23 6.65 1.41
C SER A 91 6.30 5.94 0.57
N ASP A 92 6.17 6.03 -0.76
CA ASP A 92 7.11 5.45 -1.71
C ASP A 92 7.47 6.47 -2.79
N ASP A 93 8.78 6.70 -2.98
CA ASP A 93 9.30 7.63 -3.97
C ASP A 93 9.13 7.02 -5.36
N GLY A 94 8.43 7.69 -6.28
CA GLY A 94 8.21 7.19 -7.64
C GLY A 94 6.90 6.43 -7.86
N ALA A 95 5.95 6.46 -6.93
CA ALA A 95 4.63 5.87 -7.08
C ALA A 95 3.50 6.90 -7.29
N GLU A 96 3.83 8.14 -7.67
CA GLU A 96 2.90 9.28 -7.72
C GLU A 96 1.76 9.09 -8.72
N ASP A 97 2.01 8.35 -9.80
CA ASP A 97 1.02 8.06 -10.85
C ASP A 97 0.30 6.72 -10.66
N ALA A 98 0.64 5.98 -9.60
CA ALA A 98 -0.01 4.70 -9.31
C ALA A 98 -1.29 4.92 -8.50
N GLU A 99 -2.26 4.02 -8.68
CA GLU A 99 -3.52 4.04 -7.93
C GLU A 99 -3.74 2.72 -7.18
N LEU A 100 -4.38 2.82 -6.03
CA LEU A 100 -4.86 1.70 -5.22
C LEU A 100 -6.38 1.63 -5.35
N GLN A 101 -6.96 0.45 -5.16
CA GLN A 101 -8.36 0.35 -4.83
C GLN A 101 -8.54 0.39 -3.32
N GLU A 102 -9.43 1.26 -2.85
CA GLU A 102 -9.83 1.35 -1.44
C GLU A 102 -11.32 1.07 -1.31
N GLN A 103 -11.68 0.18 -0.37
CA GLN A 103 -13.06 0.04 0.11
C GLN A 103 -13.11 0.16 1.63
N VAL A 104 -13.96 1.07 2.12
CA VAL A 104 -14.09 1.39 3.55
C VAL A 104 -15.31 0.70 4.14
N PHE A 105 -15.16 0.21 5.37
CA PHE A 105 -16.30 -0.19 6.20
C PHE A 105 -16.13 0.30 7.64
N VAL A 106 -17.26 0.64 8.26
CA VAL A 106 -17.30 1.08 9.65
C VAL A 106 -17.11 -0.13 10.56
N VAL A 107 -16.26 0.01 11.57
CA VAL A 107 -16.03 -1.05 12.56
C VAL A 107 -17.00 -0.85 13.73
N SER A 108 -18.06 -1.65 13.76
CA SER A 108 -19.11 -1.60 14.78
C SER A 108 -18.54 -1.65 16.20
N GLY A 109 -19.06 -0.79 17.08
CA GLY A 109 -18.63 -0.69 18.48
C GLY A 109 -17.34 0.12 18.68
N THR A 110 -16.84 0.78 17.64
CA THR A 110 -15.68 1.68 17.72
C THR A 110 -15.96 3.01 17.04
N ASP A 111 -15.10 4.00 17.29
CA ASP A 111 -15.03 5.31 16.61
C ASP A 111 -14.09 5.26 15.37
N GLY A 112 -13.87 4.06 14.82
CA GLY A 112 -12.92 3.81 13.73
C GLY A 112 -13.54 3.19 12.48
N VAL A 113 -12.74 3.23 11.42
CA VAL A 113 -13.04 2.59 10.13
C VAL A 113 -11.90 1.68 9.72
N ALA A 114 -12.22 0.70 8.89
CA ALA A 114 -11.24 -0.14 8.23
C ALA A 114 -11.29 0.11 6.72
N SER A 115 -10.11 0.30 6.14
CA SER A 115 -9.89 0.37 4.69
C SER A 115 -9.27 -0.94 4.23
N LEU A 116 -9.92 -1.61 3.30
CA LEU A 116 -9.36 -2.73 2.58
C LEU A 116 -8.77 -2.20 1.27
N LEU A 117 -7.44 -2.30 1.15
CA LEU A 117 -6.64 -1.77 0.07
C LEU A 117 -6.22 -2.89 -0.87
N TRP A 118 -6.20 -2.62 -2.17
CA TRP A 118 -5.68 -3.53 -3.18
C TRP A 118 -4.80 -2.79 -4.16
N ILE A 119 -3.73 -3.44 -4.60
CA ILE A 119 -2.92 -2.99 -5.72
C ILE A 119 -3.50 -3.65 -6.99
N PRO A 120 -4.08 -2.90 -7.94
CA PRO A 120 -4.50 -3.46 -9.22
C PRO A 120 -3.33 -4.00 -10.04
N GLU A 121 -3.61 -4.81 -11.06
CA GLU A 121 -2.57 -5.27 -12.01
C GLU A 121 -1.84 -4.11 -12.69
N ALA A 122 -2.60 -3.11 -13.17
CA ALA A 122 -2.02 -1.93 -13.81
C ALA A 122 -1.02 -1.20 -12.89
N ALA A 123 -1.35 -1.07 -11.60
CA ALA A 123 -0.46 -0.45 -10.62
C ALA A 123 0.77 -1.34 -10.34
N ALA A 124 0.62 -2.67 -10.25
CA ALA A 124 1.79 -3.56 -10.13
C ALA A 124 2.75 -3.41 -11.30
N CYS A 125 2.25 -3.48 -12.54
CA CYS A 125 3.09 -3.34 -13.73
C CYS A 125 3.82 -1.99 -13.73
N LEU A 126 3.15 -0.90 -13.34
CA LEU A 126 3.76 0.42 -13.23
C LEU A 126 4.86 0.47 -12.15
N LEU A 127 4.61 -0.10 -10.97
CA LEU A 127 5.61 -0.15 -9.90
C LEU A 127 6.81 -1.03 -10.26
N GLU A 128 6.57 -2.17 -10.94
CA GLU A 128 7.62 -3.08 -11.39
C GLU A 128 8.52 -2.46 -12.47
N SER A 129 7.91 -1.83 -13.48
CA SER A 129 8.66 -1.13 -14.53
C SER A 129 9.54 0.00 -13.96
N ARG A 130 9.01 0.78 -13.02
CA ARG A 130 9.78 1.84 -12.35
C ARG A 130 10.88 1.30 -11.45
N GLY A 131 10.62 0.19 -10.74
CA GLY A 131 11.61 -0.50 -9.94
C GLY A 131 12.78 -1.03 -10.80
N ALA A 132 12.49 -1.57 -11.99
CA ALA A 132 13.50 -1.99 -12.95
C ALA A 132 14.34 -0.80 -13.45
N ASP A 133 13.70 0.30 -13.84
CA ASP A 133 14.38 1.53 -14.28
C ASP A 133 15.28 2.12 -13.18
N ALA A 134 14.80 2.13 -11.93
CA ALA A 134 15.58 2.63 -10.80
C ALA A 134 16.81 1.75 -10.51
N ALA A 135 16.64 0.42 -10.57
CA ALA A 135 17.73 -0.53 -10.39
C ALA A 135 18.80 -0.39 -11.50
N ASP A 136 18.39 -0.16 -12.75
CA ASP A 136 19.31 0.07 -13.87
C ASP A 136 20.07 1.38 -13.74
N ARG A 137 19.40 2.47 -13.31
CA ARG A 137 20.07 3.75 -13.00
C ARG A 137 21.12 3.60 -11.89
N HIS A 138 20.80 2.85 -10.83
CA HIS A 138 21.73 2.64 -9.72
C HIS A 138 22.94 1.79 -10.15
N ARG A 139 22.71 0.74 -10.96
CA ARG A 139 23.77 -0.10 -11.53
C ARG A 139 24.71 0.69 -12.44
N ALA A 140 24.16 1.57 -13.29
CA ALA A 140 24.94 2.43 -14.17
C ALA A 140 25.81 3.44 -13.39
N SER A 141 25.26 4.07 -12.35
CA SER A 141 25.99 5.01 -11.48
C SER A 141 27.11 4.32 -10.68
N ALA A 142 26.84 3.13 -10.12
CA ALA A 142 27.83 2.35 -9.40
C ALA A 142 28.99 1.90 -10.31
N SER A 143 28.68 1.47 -11.54
CA SER A 143 29.67 1.11 -12.56
C SER A 143 30.56 2.31 -12.94
N TYR A 144 29.97 3.48 -13.16
CA TYR A 144 30.70 4.72 -13.45
C TYR A 144 31.64 5.13 -12.31
N ALA A 145 31.16 5.11 -11.06
CA ALA A 145 31.97 5.42 -9.89
C ALA A 145 33.13 4.43 -9.69
N GLN A 146 32.91 3.15 -9.99
CA GLN A 146 33.94 2.11 -9.92
C GLN A 146 35.00 2.27 -11.02
N ALA A 147 34.59 2.64 -12.24
CA ALA A 147 35.50 2.98 -13.34
C ALA A 147 36.36 4.21 -13.02
N HIS A 148 35.78 5.28 -12.47
CA HIS A 148 36.52 6.46 -12.05
C HIS A 148 37.55 6.17 -10.93
N ARG A 149 37.20 5.31 -9.96
CA ARG A 149 38.14 4.87 -8.92
C ARG A 149 39.27 4.01 -9.47
N ALA A 150 39.00 3.18 -10.48
CA ALA A 150 40.02 2.35 -11.13
C ALA A 150 41.05 3.21 -11.88
N VAL A 151 40.58 4.21 -12.66
CA VAL A 151 41.46 5.16 -13.37
C VAL A 151 42.31 5.98 -12.39
N ALA A 152 41.70 6.48 -11.30
CA ALA A 152 42.43 7.23 -10.28
C ALA A 152 43.52 6.40 -9.57
N ARG A 153 43.32 5.09 -9.39
CA ARG A 153 44.34 4.19 -8.82
C ARG A 153 45.51 3.90 -9.75
N VAL A 154 45.27 3.88 -11.07
CA VAL A 154 46.35 3.72 -12.06
C VAL A 154 47.28 4.93 -12.03
N HIS A 155 46.74 6.15 -11.99
CA HIS A 155 47.54 7.39 -11.91
C HIS A 155 48.32 7.58 -10.60
N LEU A 156 47.91 6.90 -9.52
CA LEU A 156 48.64 6.92 -8.23
C LEU A 156 49.76 5.87 -8.14
N ARG A 157 49.83 4.91 -9.08
CA ARG A 157 50.91 3.89 -9.13
C ARG A 157 52.05 4.25 -10.08
N GLU A 158 51.87 5.29 -10.90
CA GLU A 158 52.86 5.77 -11.88
C GLU A 158 53.62 7.03 -11.42
N ARG A 159 53.55 7.35 -10.13
CA ARG A 159 54.36 8.38 -9.46
C ARG A 159 55.20 7.76 -8.37
#